data_AF-A0A5C5R9F8-F1
#
_entry.id   AF-A0A5C5R9F8-F1
#
_cell.length_a   1.000
_cell.length_b   1.000
_cell.length_c   1.000
_cell.angle_alpha   90.00
_cell.angle_beta   90.00
_cell.angle_gamma   90.00
#
_symmetry.space_group_name_H-M   'P 1'
#
loop_
_entity.id
_entity.type
_entity.pdbx_description
1 polymer ?
#
loop_
_entity_poly.entity_id
_entity_poly.type
_entity_poly.pdbx_seq_one_letter_code
_entity_poly.pdbx_strand_id
1 'polypeptide(L)' 'HCLGAAAARMQSRVALEELLARIPGFTVDIGGVRWAPGAYVRRPTAVPISVG' A
#
# COMPACT_ATOMS: atom_id res chain seq x y z
N HIS A 1 15.74 15.53 -6.63
CA HIS A 1 14.84 14.79 -7.54
C HIS A 1 15.04 13.29 -7.33
N CYS A 2 13.97 12.48 -7.31
CA CYS A 2 14.09 11.05 -7.05
C CYS A 2 14.40 10.29 -8.35
N LEU A 3 15.57 9.64 -8.43
CA LEU A 3 15.94 8.81 -9.59
C LEU A 3 14.93 7.67 -9.82
N GLY A 4 14.39 7.11 -8.73
CA GLY A 4 13.40 6.04 -8.78
C GLY A 4 11.97 6.49 -9.05
N ALA A 5 11.72 7.77 -9.34
CA ALA A 5 10.35 8.29 -9.41
C ALA A 5 9.52 7.63 -10.54
N ALA A 6 10.15 7.25 -11.65
CA ALA A 6 9.46 6.51 -12.72
C ALA A 6 9.11 5.08 -12.28
N ALA A 7 10.06 4.38 -11.64
CA ALA A 7 9.85 3.03 -11.14
C ALA A 7 8.76 2.96 -10.07
N ALA A 8 8.77 3.89 -9.09
CA ALA A 8 7.77 3.96 -8.03
C ALA A 8 6.34 4.17 -8.59
N ARG A 9 6.18 5.04 -9.59
CA ARG A 9 4.88 5.25 -10.25
C ARG A 9 4.39 4.00 -10.97
N MET A 10 5.30 3.31 -11.68
CA MET A 10 4.96 2.07 -12.38
C MET A 10 4.51 0.97 -11.41
N GLN A 11 5.24 0.78 -10.31
CA GLN A 11 4.89 -0.21 -9.29
C GLN A 11 3.53 0.07 -8.65
N SER A 12 3.29 1.31 -8.23
CA SER A 12 1.99 1.70 -7.63
C SER A 12 0.83 1.51 -8.59
N ARG A 13 1.02 1.86 -9.88
CA ARG A 13 -0.01 1.71 -10.90
C ARG A 13 -0.41 0.24 -11.07
N VAL A 14 0.56 -0.64 -11.32
CA VAL A 14 0.28 -2.07 -11.53
C VAL A 14 -0.33 -2.70 -10.28
N ALA A 15 0.18 -2.38 -9.09
CA ALA A 15 -0.35 -2.93 -7.85
C ALA A 15 -1.83 -2.54 -7.61
N LEU A 16 -2.20 -1.29 -7.88
CA LEU A 16 -3.58 -0.82 -7.71
C LEU A 16 -4.52 -1.37 -8.79
N GLU A 17 -4.09 -1.41 -10.05
CA GLU A 17 -4.87 -1.98 -11.15
C GLU A 17 -5.21 -3.44 -10.89
N GLU A 18 -4.22 -4.27 -10.55
CA GLU A 18 -4.44 -5.70 -10.31
C GLU A 18 -5.25 -5.97 -9.04
N LEU A 19 -5.04 -5.18 -7.97
CA LEU A 19 -5.82 -5.31 -6.75
C LEU A 19 -7.30 -5.05 -7.01
N LEU A 20 -7.63 -3.97 -7.71
CA LEU A 20 -9.02 -3.61 -8.02
C LEU A 20 -9.67 -4.58 -9.02
N ALA A 21 -8.90 -5.11 -9.97
CA ALA A 21 -9.40 -6.08 -10.94
C ALA A 21 -9.71 -7.45 -10.32
N ARG A 22 -8.87 -7.91 -9.38
CA ARG A 22 -8.96 -9.27 -8.82
C ARG A 22 -9.69 -9.35 -7.49
N ILE A 23 -9.60 -8.29 -6.68
CA ILE A 23 -10.15 -8.23 -5.33
C ILE A 23 -10.88 -6.90 -5.15
N PRO A 24 -11.99 -6.66 -5.86
CA PRO A 24 -12.70 -5.37 -5.79
C PRO A 24 -13.40 -5.14 -4.43
N GLY A 25 -13.76 -6.21 -3.73
CA GLY A 25 -14.48 -6.16 -2.45
C GLY A 25 -13.58 -6.41 -1.24
N PHE A 26 -12.58 -5.55 -1.01
CA PHE A 26 -11.73 -5.63 0.18
C PHE A 26 -12.05 -4.53 1.19
N THR A 27 -11.82 -4.81 2.47
CA THR A 27 -11.89 -3.82 3.55
C THR A 27 -10.54 -3.74 4.25
N VAL A 28 -10.11 -2.53 4.58
CA VAL A 28 -8.89 -2.26 5.36
C VAL A 28 -9.28 -1.90 6.78
N ASP A 29 -8.73 -2.59 7.76
CA ASP A 29 -8.81 -2.16 9.16
C ASP A 29 -7.76 -1.06 9.41
N ILE A 30 -8.21 0.19 9.31
CA ILE A 30 -7.36 1.37 9.53
C ILE A 30 -6.87 1.46 10.98
N GLY A 31 -7.68 1.01 11.95
CA GLY A 31 -7.31 1.02 13.37
C GLY A 31 -6.21 0.00 13.69
N GLY A 32 -6.18 -1.11 12.96
CA GLY A 32 -5.17 -2.17 13.08
C GLY A 32 -3.86 -1.90 12.33
N VAL A 33 -3.71 -0.79 11.62
CA VAL A 33 -2.46 -0.49 10.89
C VAL A 33 -1.31 -0.22 11.87
N ARG A 34 -0.24 -1.01 11.74
CA ARG A 34 0.94 -0.91 12.59
C ARG A 34 2.06 -0.17 11.87
N TRP A 35 2.49 0.97 12.39
CA TRP A 35 3.48 1.84 11.75
C TRP A 35 4.91 1.49 12.12
N ALA A 36 5.84 1.66 11.18
CA ALA A 36 7.26 1.57 11.49
C ALA A 36 7.67 2.74 12.42
N PRO A 37 8.59 2.53 13.37
CA PRO A 37 9.15 3.62 14.16
C PRO A 37 10.09 4.49 13.31
N GLY A 38 10.36 5.71 13.78
CA GLY A 38 11.29 6.66 13.15
C GLY A 38 10.60 7.84 12.46
N ALA A 39 11.33 8.95 12.33
CA ALA A 39 10.77 10.24 11.91
C ALA A 39 10.94 10.56 10.40
N TYR A 40 11.68 9.74 9.66
CA TYR A 40 12.11 10.09 8.28
C TYR A 40 11.21 9.51 7.19
N VAL A 41 10.70 8.30 7.36
CA VAL A 41 9.90 7.59 6.35
C VAL A 41 8.63 7.03 6.98
N ARG A 42 7.47 7.55 6.57
CA ARG A 42 6.17 7.05 7.01
C ARG A 42 5.79 5.82 6.21
N ARG A 43 5.79 4.65 6.86
CA ARG A 43 5.36 3.38 6.25
C ARG A 43 4.68 2.45 7.26
N PRO A 44 3.66 1.68 6.86
CA PRO A 44 3.17 0.59 7.67
C PRO A 44 4.16 -0.58 7.68
N THR A 45 4.19 -1.33 8.77
CA THR A 45 4.82 -2.67 8.88
C THR A 45 3.79 -3.79 8.74
N ALA A 46 2.51 -3.49 8.99
CA ALA A 46 1.38 -4.37 8.78
C ALA A 46 0.14 -3.53 8.43
N VAL A 47 -0.65 -4.01 7.47
CA VAL A 47 -1.95 -3.46 7.08
C VAL A 47 -2.93 -4.63 7.05
N PRO A 48 -3.80 -4.79 8.07
CA PRO A 48 -4.79 -5.86 8.06
C PRO A 48 -5.86 -5.60 7.01
N ILE A 49 -6.10 -6.59 6.15
CA ILE A 49 -7.07 -6.54 5.06
C ILE A 49 -7.93 -7.80 5.14
N SER A 50 -9.24 -7.64 4.92
CA SER A 50 -10.18 -8.75 4.77
C SER A 50 -10.82 -8.72 3.38
N VAL A 51 -11.06 -9.90 2.83
CA VAL A 51 -11.73 -10.11 1.55
C VAL A 51 -12.96 -10.97 1.83
N GLY A 52 -14.12 -10.53 1.34
CA GLY A 52 -15.39 -11.26 1.47
C GLY A 52 -15.56 -12.35 0.42
#